data_AF-A0AAV8F512-F1
#
_entry.id   AF-A0AAV8F512-F1
#
_cell.length_a   1.000
_cell.length_b   1.000
_cell.length_c   1.000
_cell.angle_alpha   90.00
_cell.angle_beta   90.00
_cell.angle_gamma   90.00
#
_symmetry.space_group_name_H-M   'P 1'
#
loop_
_entity.id
_entity.type
_entity.pdbx_description
1 polymer ?
#
loop_
_entity_poly.entity_id
_entity_poly.type
_entity_poly.pdbx_seq_one_letter_code
_entity_poly.pdbx_strand_id
1 'polypeptide(L)'
;MMPPLGINYLCLFLVRLSMVLSTVLLFSRSPHLPHPTKTQSIADLNVPSASALLPVPAVDPCTGRYIYVYDLPKKFNEDIVRDCRNLSLWTNMCPFTTNAGLGPNLNNTEKDQDGVLQNTGWFFTDQWMLEIIFHNRMKQYGCLTSDYSLASAIFIPYYPGLDVTRYLWDPEIARRDKLGMDLIEWLRQRPEWAARGGRDHFLVSGRSTWNLQRGLDQSYAWGSKFLVIPEVQNMTVLTVERRPCGDNEFSIPYPTYFHPSDKSQVATWQEKVRSSERPWLFSFAGGRRPDQPEMVRNHLIDQCVQSSRCKMHECQTGGVGCNSTSNLMKLFMQSQFCLQPPGDTRARRSIFDSMVAGCVPVFFHNESAYVQYRWHLPRDFENFSVYIWEDEVKTGRVRPEDVLLRYSDEKVREMREAVIKMIPTLIYKDPRYTSEKFIDAFDVAVNGVLQRVSRDFSQPIPLPSPSFVCLPLRFPSTLSLSSLDSRLRSFFSHSPSDKQRSRNAQISRDPFFRTRSTINPIIYKRLIQSWTTLLGCKFEALGDYCRPALVMSLITMMCFNGVCTGNNDSKLFEYMLSLPCAGSSIK
;
A
#
# COMPACT_ATOMS: atom_id res chain seq x y z
N MET A 1 17.27 57.65 -23.38
CA MET A 1 17.57 57.10 -22.05
C MET A 1 17.44 55.58 -22.13
N MET A 2 18.56 54.86 -22.15
CA MET A 2 18.61 53.40 -22.05
C MET A 2 18.89 53.01 -20.59
N PRO A 3 18.28 51.94 -20.03
CA PRO A 3 18.60 51.47 -18.69
C PRO A 3 19.81 50.53 -18.69
N PRO A 4 20.60 50.46 -17.59
CA PRO A 4 21.86 49.74 -17.55
C PRO A 4 21.66 48.26 -17.17
N LEU A 5 21.93 47.36 -18.11
CA LEU A 5 22.14 45.92 -17.89
C LEU A 5 23.66 45.65 -17.89
N GLY A 6 24.34 45.89 -16.76
CA GLY A 6 25.81 45.71 -16.71
C GLY A 6 26.38 45.23 -15.38
N ILE A 7 25.65 45.34 -14.26
CA ILE A 7 26.23 45.10 -12.93
C ILE A 7 25.96 43.67 -12.42
N ASN A 8 24.81 43.07 -12.77
CA ASN A 8 24.44 41.75 -12.25
C ASN A 8 25.25 40.59 -12.88
N TYR A 9 25.71 40.72 -14.13
CA TYR A 9 26.53 39.70 -14.78
C TYR A 9 27.97 39.65 -14.23
N LEU A 10 28.51 40.78 -13.80
CA LEU A 10 29.86 40.86 -13.24
C LEU A 10 29.93 40.20 -11.86
N CYS A 11 28.92 40.39 -11.01
CA CYS A 11 28.83 39.72 -9.71
C CYS A 11 28.70 38.19 -9.84
N LEU A 12 27.88 37.71 -10.78
CA LEU A 12 27.73 36.27 -11.03
C LEU A 12 29.01 35.62 -11.56
N PHE A 13 29.81 36.34 -12.35
CA PHE A 13 31.08 35.85 -12.86
C PHE A 13 32.15 35.78 -11.76
N LEU A 14 32.24 36.79 -10.88
CA LEU A 14 33.21 36.83 -9.79
C LEU A 14 32.95 35.76 -8.72
N VAL A 15 31.68 35.46 -8.41
CA VAL A 15 31.32 34.38 -7.48
C VAL A 15 31.65 32.99 -8.05
N ARG A 16 31.45 32.79 -9.36
CA ARG A 16 31.84 31.52 -10.01
C ARG A 16 33.36 31.36 -10.07
N LEU A 17 34.11 32.44 -10.28
CA LEU A 17 35.57 32.39 -10.28
C LEU A 17 36.13 32.07 -8.89
N SER A 18 35.54 32.61 -7.81
CA SER A 18 35.99 32.30 -6.44
C SER A 18 35.73 30.85 -6.06
N MET A 19 34.59 30.27 -6.47
CA MET A 19 34.29 28.85 -6.21
C MET A 19 35.23 27.89 -6.96
N VAL A 20 35.68 28.26 -8.16
CA VAL A 20 36.63 27.45 -8.94
C VAL A 20 38.05 27.55 -8.38
N LEU A 21 38.48 28.72 -7.90
CA LEU A 21 39.80 28.82 -7.25
C LEU A 21 39.88 28.07 -5.92
N SER A 22 38.79 28.01 -5.15
CA SER A 22 38.76 27.25 -3.89
C SER A 22 38.81 25.73 -4.08
N THR A 23 38.29 25.19 -5.19
CA THR A 23 38.36 23.76 -5.48
C THR A 23 39.74 23.34 -6.01
N VAL A 24 40.44 24.19 -6.77
CA VAL A 24 41.80 23.91 -7.25
C VAL A 24 42.83 23.89 -6.10
N LEU A 25 42.64 24.71 -5.07
CA LEU A 25 43.54 24.74 -3.90
C LEU A 25 43.34 23.55 -2.95
N LEU A 26 42.18 22.87 -2.98
CA LEU A 26 41.89 21.70 -2.14
C LEU A 26 42.38 20.36 -2.73
N PHE A 27 42.69 20.32 -4.04
CA PHE A 27 43.19 19.11 -4.72
C PHE A 27 44.71 19.08 -4.94
N SER A 28 45.46 20.06 -4.41
CA SER A 28 46.92 20.19 -4.64
C SER A 28 47.81 19.56 -3.55
N ARG A 29 47.30 18.64 -2.72
CA ARG A 29 48.12 17.90 -1.74
C ARG A 29 47.86 16.39 -1.78
N SER A 30 48.50 15.70 -2.71
CA SER A 30 48.79 14.26 -2.58
C SER A 30 50.13 14.08 -1.87
N PRO A 31 50.22 13.28 -0.79
CA PRO A 31 51.51 12.84 -0.27
C PRO A 31 52.09 11.73 -1.16
N HIS A 32 53.35 11.92 -1.54
CA HIS A 32 54.17 11.00 -2.30
C HIS A 32 54.28 9.60 -1.65
N LEU A 33 54.01 8.55 -2.45
CA LEU A 33 54.44 7.18 -2.19
C LEU A 33 55.82 6.97 -2.85
N PRO A 34 56.84 6.43 -2.15
CA PRO A 34 58.09 6.05 -2.78
C PRO A 34 58.00 4.66 -3.44
N HIS A 35 58.62 4.55 -4.61
CA HIS A 35 58.81 3.33 -5.40
C HIS A 35 59.80 2.33 -4.74
N PRO A 36 59.79 1.05 -5.16
CA PRO A 36 60.50 -0.03 -4.48
C PRO A 36 61.95 -0.15 -4.97
N THR A 37 62.88 -0.46 -4.06
CA THR A 37 64.25 -0.81 -4.41
C THR A 37 64.68 -2.13 -3.77
N LYS A 38 65.00 -3.07 -4.65
CA LYS A 38 65.99 -4.16 -4.61
C LYS A 38 66.16 -4.99 -3.34
N THR A 39 65.89 -6.29 -3.55
CA THR A 39 66.35 -7.47 -2.82
C THR A 39 67.85 -7.46 -2.52
N GLN A 40 68.22 -7.72 -1.26
CA GLN A 40 69.46 -8.40 -0.88
C GLN A 40 69.20 -9.31 0.32
N SER A 41 69.67 -10.55 0.19
CA SER A 41 69.75 -11.59 1.22
C SER A 41 70.87 -11.27 2.21
N ILE A 42 70.70 -11.60 3.50
CA ILE A 42 71.67 -12.31 4.36
C ILE A 42 71.05 -12.57 5.76
N ALA A 43 71.02 -13.87 6.10
CA ALA A 43 71.20 -14.57 7.37
C ALA A 43 70.64 -14.04 8.71
N ASP A 44 69.86 -14.93 9.35
CA ASP A 44 69.91 -15.36 10.75
C ASP A 44 70.13 -14.31 11.84
N LEU A 45 69.01 -13.77 12.34
CA LEU A 45 68.90 -13.36 13.73
C LEU A 45 67.57 -13.87 14.30
N ASN A 46 67.68 -14.88 15.16
CA ASN A 46 66.62 -15.41 16.02
C ASN A 46 65.95 -14.28 16.82
N VAL A 47 64.69 -13.99 16.51
CA VAL A 47 63.80 -13.18 17.36
C VAL A 47 62.66 -14.08 17.84
N PRO A 48 62.33 -14.09 19.15
CA PRO A 48 61.46 -15.09 19.74
C PRO A 48 60.04 -15.06 19.17
N SER A 49 59.47 -16.26 19.06
CA SER A 49 58.09 -16.60 18.69
C SER A 49 57.06 -15.52 19.00
N ALA A 50 56.29 -15.21 17.96
CA ALA A 50 55.15 -14.31 17.95
C ALA A 50 54.30 -14.39 19.23
N SER A 51 54.05 -13.22 19.81
CA SER A 51 52.91 -12.95 20.65
C SER A 51 51.66 -13.58 20.03
N ALA A 52 50.92 -14.34 20.82
CA ALA A 52 49.56 -14.75 20.48
C ALA A 52 48.78 -13.49 20.05
N LEU A 53 48.50 -13.37 18.75
CA LEU A 53 47.49 -12.44 18.27
C LEU A 53 46.20 -12.86 18.97
N LEU A 54 45.75 -12.04 19.92
CA LEU A 54 44.44 -12.21 20.53
C LEU A 54 43.43 -12.38 19.37
N PRO A 55 42.57 -13.42 19.41
CA PRO A 55 41.55 -13.57 18.39
C PRO A 55 40.76 -12.27 18.33
N VAL A 56 40.68 -11.64 17.14
CA VAL A 56 39.70 -10.59 16.90
C VAL A 56 38.36 -11.15 17.35
N PRO A 57 37.65 -10.53 18.32
CA PRO A 57 36.39 -11.07 18.79
C PRO A 57 35.51 -11.32 17.57
N ALA A 58 35.06 -12.57 17.40
CA ALA A 58 34.15 -12.90 16.32
C ALA A 58 32.94 -11.97 16.48
N VAL A 59 32.75 -11.06 15.51
CA VAL A 59 31.61 -10.15 15.51
C VAL A 59 30.36 -11.03 15.48
N ASP A 60 29.55 -10.95 16.52
CA ASP A 60 28.33 -11.73 16.61
C ASP A 60 27.46 -11.46 15.36
N PRO A 61 27.13 -12.49 14.55
CA PRO A 61 26.38 -12.32 13.32
C PRO A 61 24.95 -11.79 13.54
N CYS A 62 24.48 -11.77 14.79
CA CYS A 62 23.19 -11.23 15.20
C CYS A 62 23.25 -9.78 15.73
N THR A 63 24.44 -9.16 15.75
CA THR A 63 24.58 -7.74 16.12
C THR A 63 23.70 -6.87 15.22
N GLY A 64 22.84 -6.05 15.83
CA GLY A 64 21.86 -5.21 15.11
C GLY A 64 20.67 -5.96 14.52
N ARG A 65 20.55 -7.26 14.79
CA ARG A 65 19.53 -8.15 14.23
C ARG A 65 18.73 -8.90 15.28
N TYR A 66 19.07 -8.78 16.56
CA TYR A 66 18.33 -9.46 17.61
C TYR A 66 16.87 -9.02 17.64
N ILE A 67 15.96 -9.99 17.72
CA ILE A 67 14.53 -9.76 17.89
C ILE A 67 14.05 -10.47 19.15
N TYR A 68 13.43 -9.72 20.05
CA TYR A 68 12.70 -10.27 21.17
C TYR A 68 11.23 -10.46 20.75
N VAL A 69 10.63 -11.59 21.10
CA VAL A 69 9.22 -11.88 20.81
C VAL A 69 8.47 -11.92 22.13
N TYR A 70 7.41 -11.13 22.27
CA TYR A 70 6.57 -11.21 23.46
C TYR A 70 5.91 -12.58 23.59
N ASP A 71 5.94 -13.13 24.80
CA ASP A 71 5.04 -14.20 25.22
C ASP A 71 3.69 -13.59 25.63
N LEU A 72 2.82 -13.37 24.62
CA LEU A 72 1.50 -12.78 24.83
C LEU A 72 0.50 -13.78 25.43
N PRO A 73 -0.45 -13.32 26.26
CA PRO A 73 -1.62 -14.12 26.59
C PRO A 73 -2.33 -14.65 25.34
N LYS A 74 -2.69 -15.94 25.36
CA LYS A 74 -3.27 -16.69 24.22
C LYS A 74 -4.47 -16.01 23.56
N LYS A 75 -5.23 -15.18 24.30
CA LYS A 75 -6.36 -14.40 23.78
C LYS A 75 -6.00 -13.50 22.59
N PHE A 76 -4.74 -13.08 22.48
CA PHE A 76 -4.26 -12.20 21.41
C PHE A 76 -3.85 -12.95 20.12
N ASN A 77 -3.75 -14.28 20.16
CA ASN A 77 -3.33 -15.08 19.00
C ASN A 77 -3.94 -16.49 18.97
N GLU A 78 -3.49 -17.41 19.79
CA GLU A 78 -3.86 -18.83 19.77
C GLU A 78 -5.36 -19.03 19.91
N ASP A 79 -6.03 -18.27 20.77
CA ASP A 79 -7.47 -18.39 20.97
C ASP A 79 -8.27 -17.89 19.76
N ILE A 80 -7.76 -16.86 19.06
CA ILE A 80 -8.35 -16.36 17.80
C ILE A 80 -8.30 -17.46 16.73
N VAL A 81 -7.17 -18.18 16.64
CA VAL A 81 -7.00 -19.29 15.69
C VAL A 81 -7.82 -20.51 16.11
N ARG A 82 -7.88 -20.82 17.40
CA ARG A 82 -8.70 -21.91 17.94
C ARG A 82 -10.18 -21.69 17.64
N ASP A 83 -10.61 -20.43 17.59
CA ASP A 83 -11.96 -20.02 17.20
C ASP A 83 -12.10 -19.70 15.69
N CYS A 84 -11.33 -20.40 14.85
CA CYS A 84 -11.25 -20.15 13.41
C CYS A 84 -12.59 -20.17 12.66
N ARG A 85 -13.63 -20.81 13.20
CA ARG A 85 -14.97 -20.83 12.58
C ARG A 85 -15.66 -19.46 12.62
N ASN A 86 -15.34 -18.64 13.62
CA ASN A 86 -15.95 -17.32 13.82
C ASN A 86 -15.12 -16.18 13.19
N LEU A 87 -14.02 -16.50 12.49
CA LEU A 87 -13.21 -15.51 11.78
C LEU A 87 -13.91 -14.92 10.54
N SER A 88 -15.00 -15.52 10.08
CA SER A 88 -15.81 -15.00 8.98
C SER A 88 -17.26 -15.42 9.17
N LEU A 89 -18.19 -14.51 8.88
CA LEU A 89 -19.62 -14.79 8.93
C LEU A 89 -20.09 -15.74 7.81
N TRP A 90 -19.28 -15.89 6.76
CA TRP A 90 -19.69 -16.58 5.53
C TRP A 90 -18.86 -17.81 5.21
N THR A 91 -17.71 -17.99 5.87
CA THR A 91 -16.73 -19.01 5.47
C THR A 91 -16.12 -19.64 6.70
N ASN A 92 -16.10 -20.97 6.76
CA ASN A 92 -15.33 -21.68 7.77
C ASN A 92 -13.85 -21.47 7.48
N MET A 93 -13.16 -20.65 8.29
CA MET A 93 -11.76 -20.31 8.04
C MET A 93 -10.76 -21.35 8.55
N CYS A 94 -11.20 -22.35 9.32
CA CYS A 94 -10.31 -23.37 9.91
C CYS A 94 -9.42 -24.13 8.91
N PRO A 95 -9.87 -24.48 7.69
CA PRO A 95 -8.98 -25.10 6.72
C PRO A 95 -7.76 -24.23 6.38
N PHE A 96 -7.93 -22.91 6.34
CA PHE A 96 -6.86 -21.96 5.98
C PHE A 96 -5.84 -21.74 7.10
N THR A 97 -6.19 -22.07 8.35
CA THR A 97 -5.24 -21.99 9.47
C THR A 97 -4.32 -23.21 9.57
N THR A 98 -4.57 -24.26 8.78
CA THR A 98 -3.71 -25.46 8.72
C THR A 98 -2.36 -25.15 8.07
N ASN A 99 -1.40 -26.08 8.20
CA ASN A 99 -0.05 -25.94 7.66
C ASN A 99 0.60 -24.59 8.01
N ALA A 100 0.50 -24.19 9.29
CA ALA A 100 1.03 -22.92 9.78
C ALA A 100 0.50 -21.67 9.05
N GLY A 101 -0.79 -21.71 8.67
CA GLY A 101 -1.49 -20.60 7.99
C GLY A 101 -1.43 -20.66 6.46
N LEU A 102 -0.73 -21.64 5.88
CA LEU A 102 -0.67 -21.81 4.43
C LEU A 102 -1.97 -22.41 3.85
N GLY A 103 -2.79 -23.08 4.68
CA GLY A 103 -3.96 -23.81 4.21
C GLY A 103 -3.62 -25.19 3.63
N PRO A 104 -4.60 -25.92 3.07
CA PRO A 104 -4.38 -27.27 2.56
C PRO A 104 -3.51 -27.26 1.29
N ASN A 105 -2.79 -28.36 1.05
CA ASN A 105 -1.95 -28.49 -0.13
C ASN A 105 -2.81 -28.55 -1.41
N LEU A 106 -2.40 -27.85 -2.47
CA LEU A 106 -3.19 -27.76 -3.69
C LEU A 106 -3.33 -29.09 -4.43
N ASN A 107 -2.29 -29.94 -4.42
CA ASN A 107 -2.37 -31.26 -5.06
C ASN A 107 -3.46 -32.16 -4.48
N ASN A 108 -3.85 -31.91 -3.23
CA ASN A 108 -4.86 -32.69 -2.53
C ASN A 108 -6.27 -32.08 -2.66
N THR A 109 -6.39 -30.87 -3.20
CA THR A 109 -7.64 -30.09 -3.21
C THR A 109 -8.10 -29.71 -4.62
N GLU A 110 -7.18 -29.60 -5.58
CA GLU A 110 -7.47 -29.28 -6.97
C GLU A 110 -6.71 -30.25 -7.89
N LYS A 111 -7.40 -30.77 -8.92
CA LYS A 111 -6.74 -31.53 -9.98
C LYS A 111 -6.10 -30.54 -10.95
N ASP A 112 -4.78 -30.41 -10.91
CA ASP A 112 -4.02 -29.68 -11.93
C ASP A 112 -3.99 -30.50 -13.23
N GLN A 113 -5.03 -30.34 -14.05
CA GLN A 113 -5.22 -31.14 -15.26
C GLN A 113 -4.14 -30.89 -16.33
N ASP A 114 -3.51 -29.72 -16.28
CA ASP A 114 -2.55 -29.25 -17.29
C ASP A 114 -1.09 -29.30 -16.80
N GLY A 115 -0.84 -29.75 -15.57
CA GLY A 115 0.50 -29.77 -14.97
C GLY A 115 1.12 -28.38 -14.83
N VAL A 116 0.30 -27.36 -14.57
CA VAL A 116 0.71 -25.94 -14.44
C VAL A 116 1.51 -25.71 -13.17
N LEU A 117 1.14 -26.37 -12.08
CA LEU A 117 1.78 -26.22 -10.78
C LEU A 117 2.95 -27.19 -10.65
N GLN A 118 3.78 -26.99 -9.63
CA GLN A 118 4.78 -27.97 -9.24
C GLN A 118 4.18 -28.95 -8.25
N ASN A 119 4.77 -30.14 -8.13
CA ASN A 119 4.32 -31.15 -7.17
C ASN A 119 4.42 -30.70 -5.70
N THR A 120 5.15 -29.63 -5.39
CA THR A 120 5.35 -29.14 -4.02
C THR A 120 5.35 -27.62 -3.98
N GLY A 121 5.14 -27.05 -2.79
CA GLY A 121 5.15 -25.60 -2.57
C GLY A 121 3.84 -24.89 -2.89
N TRP A 122 2.76 -25.60 -3.28
CA TRP A 122 1.48 -24.99 -3.63
C TRP A 122 0.40 -25.28 -2.58
N PHE A 123 -0.26 -24.22 -2.09
CA PHE A 123 -1.27 -24.30 -1.04
C PHE A 123 -2.47 -23.44 -1.37
N PHE A 124 -3.65 -23.85 -0.90
CA PHE A 124 -4.88 -23.07 -1.01
C PHE A 124 -4.89 -22.00 0.10
N THR A 125 -3.90 -21.11 0.04
CA THR A 125 -3.66 -20.05 1.03
C THR A 125 -4.73 -18.99 0.91
N ASP A 126 -5.35 -18.63 2.03
CA ASP A 126 -6.25 -17.48 2.08
C ASP A 126 -5.45 -16.19 2.29
N GLN A 127 -5.83 -15.13 1.59
CA GLN A 127 -5.10 -13.87 1.54
C GLN A 127 -5.01 -13.16 2.91
N TRP A 128 -5.85 -13.53 3.88
CA TRP A 128 -5.90 -12.93 5.21
C TRP A 128 -5.06 -13.68 6.25
N MET A 129 -4.39 -14.79 5.89
CA MET A 129 -3.63 -15.63 6.85
C MET A 129 -2.21 -15.12 7.17
N LEU A 130 -1.84 -13.93 6.68
CA LEU A 130 -0.50 -13.38 6.81
C LEU A 130 0.02 -13.34 8.27
N GLU A 131 -0.84 -13.04 9.23
CA GLU A 131 -0.48 -12.99 10.66
C GLU A 131 0.04 -14.34 11.17
N ILE A 132 -0.64 -15.42 10.79
CA ILE A 132 -0.25 -16.78 11.18
C ILE A 132 1.04 -17.19 10.46
N ILE A 133 1.14 -16.91 9.16
CA ILE A 133 2.31 -17.24 8.35
C ILE A 133 3.55 -16.52 8.88
N PHE A 134 3.45 -15.20 9.08
CA PHE A 134 4.54 -14.36 9.55
C PHE A 134 4.98 -14.74 10.96
N HIS A 135 4.03 -15.01 11.88
CA HIS A 135 4.38 -15.45 13.23
C HIS A 135 5.11 -16.81 13.22
N ASN A 136 4.70 -17.77 12.39
CA ASN A 136 5.42 -19.04 12.28
C ASN A 136 6.79 -18.89 11.60
N ARG A 137 6.96 -17.95 10.66
CA ARG A 137 8.29 -17.58 10.14
C ARG A 137 9.16 -16.92 11.21
N MET A 138 8.59 -16.04 12.03
CA MET A 138 9.30 -15.37 13.13
C MET A 138 9.88 -16.36 14.13
N LYS A 139 9.16 -17.43 14.47
CA LYS A 139 9.65 -18.51 15.35
C LYS A 139 10.93 -19.21 14.83
N GLN A 140 11.24 -19.07 13.54
CA GLN A 140 12.43 -19.65 12.92
C GLN A 140 13.53 -18.61 12.64
N TYR A 141 13.33 -17.36 13.05
CA TYR A 141 14.30 -16.30 12.80
C TYR A 141 15.61 -16.61 13.54
N GLY A 142 16.74 -16.45 12.84
CA GLY A 142 18.04 -16.92 13.34
C GLY A 142 18.64 -16.10 14.50
N CYS A 143 18.08 -14.92 14.78
CA CYS A 143 18.57 -14.00 15.80
C CYS A 143 17.46 -13.67 16.81
N LEU A 144 16.73 -14.68 17.26
CA LEU A 144 15.82 -14.50 18.40
C LEU A 144 16.62 -14.41 19.71
N THR A 145 16.19 -13.56 20.62
CA THR A 145 16.74 -13.43 21.97
C THR A 145 15.64 -13.49 23.02
N SER A 146 15.95 -14.06 24.18
CA SER A 146 15.10 -14.00 25.38
C SER A 146 15.40 -12.76 26.25
N ASP A 147 16.48 -12.05 25.96
CA ASP A 147 16.87 -10.81 26.63
C ASP A 147 16.51 -9.62 25.73
N TYR A 148 15.49 -8.86 26.13
CA TYR A 148 15.03 -7.69 25.39
C TYR A 148 16.06 -6.55 25.37
N SER A 149 17.02 -6.52 26.31
CA SER A 149 18.05 -5.47 26.34
C SER A 149 19.02 -5.57 25.16
N LEU A 150 19.18 -6.77 24.59
CA LEU A 150 19.96 -7.03 23.38
C LEU A 150 19.16 -6.80 22.09
N ALA A 151 17.83 -6.72 22.19
CA ALA A 151 16.95 -6.67 21.04
C ALA A 151 17.10 -5.35 20.26
N SER A 152 17.21 -5.48 18.95
CA SER A 152 17.16 -4.37 18.00
C SER A 152 15.71 -4.01 17.64
N ALA A 153 14.78 -4.97 17.75
CA ALA A 153 13.35 -4.76 17.63
C ALA A 153 12.57 -5.79 18.47
N ILE A 154 11.32 -5.46 18.83
CA ILE A 154 10.42 -6.31 19.59
C ILE A 154 9.20 -6.68 18.76
N PHE A 155 8.98 -7.96 18.52
CA PHE A 155 7.81 -8.45 17.79
C PHE A 155 6.64 -8.71 18.75
N ILE A 156 5.47 -8.16 18.40
CA ILE A 156 4.21 -8.38 19.11
C ILE A 156 3.36 -9.37 18.29
N PRO A 157 3.24 -10.65 18.69
CA PRO A 157 2.46 -11.66 17.97
C PRO A 157 0.95 -11.54 18.25
N TYR A 158 0.37 -10.34 18.11
CA TYR A 158 -1.07 -10.10 18.12
C TYR A 158 -1.63 -10.20 16.70
N TYR A 159 -2.86 -10.72 16.55
CA TYR A 159 -3.52 -10.87 15.25
C TYR A 159 -4.67 -9.85 15.06
N PRO A 160 -4.39 -8.53 14.93
CA PRO A 160 -5.43 -7.50 14.78
C PRO A 160 -6.36 -7.71 13.59
N GLY A 161 -5.85 -8.23 12.48
CA GLY A 161 -6.64 -8.45 11.26
C GLY A 161 -7.65 -9.57 11.42
N LEU A 162 -7.22 -10.72 11.96
CA LEU A 162 -8.12 -11.82 12.31
C LEU A 162 -9.10 -11.42 13.42
N ASP A 163 -8.62 -10.69 14.43
CA ASP A 163 -9.45 -10.19 15.54
C ASP A 163 -10.62 -9.33 15.06
N VAL A 164 -10.32 -8.24 14.33
CA VAL A 164 -11.36 -7.29 13.90
C VAL A 164 -12.38 -7.96 12.99
N THR A 165 -11.96 -8.93 12.17
CA THR A 165 -12.85 -9.59 11.20
C THR A 165 -14.02 -10.28 11.89
N ARG A 166 -13.82 -10.82 13.10
CA ARG A 166 -14.88 -11.46 13.89
C ARG A 166 -16.05 -10.51 14.18
N TYR A 167 -15.79 -9.21 14.20
CA TYR A 167 -16.73 -8.19 14.69
C TYR A 167 -16.98 -7.05 13.69
N LEU A 168 -16.44 -7.09 12.45
CA LEU A 168 -16.58 -6.00 11.47
C LEU A 168 -18.04 -5.60 11.19
N TRP A 169 -18.95 -6.57 11.22
CA TRP A 169 -20.39 -6.36 11.00
C TRP A 169 -21.20 -6.21 12.29
N ASP A 170 -20.55 -6.28 13.44
CA ASP A 170 -21.21 -6.15 14.73
C ASP A 170 -21.59 -4.69 14.99
N PRO A 171 -22.86 -4.34 15.28
CA PRO A 171 -23.24 -2.95 15.57
C PRO A 171 -22.56 -2.39 16.83
N GLU A 172 -22.08 -3.24 17.73
CA GLU A 172 -21.40 -2.85 18.96
C GLU A 172 -19.91 -2.58 18.71
N ILE A 173 -19.58 -1.30 18.50
CA ILE A 173 -18.21 -0.83 18.26
C ILE A 173 -17.23 -1.28 19.35
N ALA A 174 -17.68 -1.30 20.61
CA ALA A 174 -16.85 -1.69 21.75
C ALA A 174 -16.27 -3.11 21.57
N ARG A 175 -17.02 -4.04 20.96
CA ARG A 175 -16.51 -5.39 20.65
C ARG A 175 -15.39 -5.37 19.61
N ARG A 176 -15.49 -4.50 18.60
CA ARG A 176 -14.48 -4.33 17.55
C ARG A 176 -13.15 -3.81 18.09
N ASP A 177 -13.19 -3.02 19.16
CA ASP A 177 -12.01 -2.37 19.74
C ASP A 177 -11.45 -3.11 20.97
N LYS A 178 -12.25 -3.98 21.61
CA LYS A 178 -11.97 -4.53 22.95
C LYS A 178 -10.58 -5.16 23.08
N LEU A 179 -10.25 -6.09 22.18
CA LEU A 179 -9.02 -6.87 22.31
C LEU A 179 -7.79 -6.04 21.94
N GLY A 180 -7.91 -5.12 20.98
CA GLY A 180 -6.88 -4.13 20.68
C GLY A 180 -6.57 -3.23 21.89
N MET A 181 -7.59 -2.73 22.59
CA MET A 181 -7.41 -1.94 23.81
C MET A 181 -6.79 -2.75 24.96
N ASP A 182 -7.22 -4.01 25.13
CA ASP A 182 -6.64 -4.92 26.13
C ASP A 182 -5.15 -5.17 25.89
N LEU A 183 -4.72 -5.25 24.63
CA LEU A 183 -3.31 -5.42 24.29
C LEU A 183 -2.50 -4.20 24.74
N ILE A 184 -3.00 -3.00 24.47
CA ILE A 184 -2.30 -1.77 24.84
C ILE A 184 -2.16 -1.65 26.36
N GLU A 185 -3.21 -1.98 27.10
CA GLU A 185 -3.13 -2.03 28.56
C GLU A 185 -2.11 -3.07 29.04
N TRP A 186 -2.07 -4.25 28.41
CA TRP A 186 -1.08 -5.28 28.73
C TRP A 186 0.35 -4.83 28.41
N LEU A 187 0.58 -4.14 27.29
CA LEU A 187 1.89 -3.66 26.85
C LEU A 187 2.44 -2.56 27.76
N ARG A 188 1.61 -1.60 28.18
CA ARG A 188 2.02 -0.50 29.08
C ARG A 188 2.62 -0.99 30.41
N GLN A 189 2.27 -2.20 30.83
CA GLN A 189 2.74 -2.81 32.07
C GLN A 189 4.07 -3.57 31.90
N ARG A 190 4.67 -3.58 30.70
CA ARG A 190 5.85 -4.36 30.37
C ARG A 190 7.12 -3.51 30.41
N PRO A 191 8.23 -3.98 31.03
CA PRO A 191 9.50 -3.27 31.03
C PRO A 191 10.03 -3.04 29.61
N GLU A 192 9.79 -3.99 28.70
CA GLU A 192 10.18 -3.91 27.30
C GLU A 192 9.48 -2.72 26.59
N TRP A 193 8.22 -2.43 26.95
CA TRP A 193 7.51 -1.25 26.44
C TRP A 193 8.07 0.03 27.05
N ALA A 194 8.27 0.06 28.38
CA ALA A 194 8.77 1.23 29.09
C ALA A 194 10.16 1.68 28.61
N ALA A 195 11.00 0.76 28.15
CA ALA A 195 12.37 1.05 27.72
C ALA A 195 12.45 2.04 26.55
N ARG A 196 11.52 1.95 25.58
CA ARG A 196 11.58 2.74 24.34
C ARG A 196 10.23 3.30 23.86
N GLY A 197 9.17 3.03 24.62
CA GLY A 197 7.82 3.57 24.44
C GLY A 197 7.06 3.03 23.24
N GLY A 198 7.47 1.90 22.64
CA GLY A 198 6.83 1.36 21.44
C GLY A 198 7.64 1.52 20.14
N ARG A 199 8.69 2.36 20.12
CA ARG A 199 9.41 2.73 18.88
C ARG A 199 10.20 1.61 18.23
N ASP A 200 10.64 0.66 19.04
CA ASP A 200 11.31 -0.58 18.62
C ASP A 200 10.33 -1.74 18.45
N HIS A 201 9.04 -1.54 18.72
CA HIS A 201 8.02 -2.55 18.58
C HIS A 201 7.49 -2.62 17.15
N PHE A 202 7.11 -3.83 16.74
CA PHE A 202 6.39 -4.03 15.51
C PHE A 202 5.42 -5.20 15.56
N LEU A 203 4.39 -5.14 14.70
CA LEU A 203 3.43 -6.22 14.49
C LEU A 203 3.00 -6.30 13.03
N VAL A 204 2.25 -7.35 12.71
CA VAL A 204 1.72 -7.59 11.37
C VAL A 204 0.20 -7.65 11.43
N SER A 205 -0.47 -7.11 10.41
CA SER A 205 -1.88 -7.35 10.15
C SER A 205 -2.06 -7.96 8.76
N GLY A 206 -2.84 -9.04 8.69
CA GLY A 206 -3.26 -9.63 7.43
C GLY A 206 -4.33 -8.81 6.72
N ARG A 207 -4.90 -7.78 7.36
CA ARG A 207 -5.93 -6.91 6.79
C ARG A 207 -5.36 -5.59 6.29
N SER A 208 -6.12 -4.93 5.41
CA SER A 208 -5.79 -3.56 5.01
C SER A 208 -5.98 -2.60 6.17
N THR A 209 -5.20 -1.52 6.15
CA THR A 209 -5.28 -0.42 7.12
C THR A 209 -6.71 0.07 7.37
N TRP A 210 -7.55 0.09 6.32
CA TRP A 210 -8.94 0.55 6.34
C TRP A 210 -9.83 -0.23 7.32
N ASN A 211 -9.47 -1.46 7.68
CA ASN A 211 -10.20 -2.24 8.68
C ASN A 211 -9.85 -1.85 10.13
N LEU A 212 -8.77 -1.11 10.34
CA LEU A 212 -8.19 -0.85 11.65
C LEU A 212 -8.02 0.64 11.98
N GLN A 213 -8.51 1.53 11.12
CA GLN A 213 -8.32 2.98 11.25
C GLN A 213 -9.62 3.78 11.35
N ARG A 214 -10.67 3.18 11.93
CA ARG A 214 -11.97 3.84 12.11
C ARG A 214 -11.77 5.18 12.83
N GLY A 215 -12.14 6.27 12.15
CA GLY A 215 -11.96 7.64 12.67
C GLY A 215 -13.17 8.23 13.40
N LEU A 216 -14.32 7.54 13.41
CA LEU A 216 -15.56 8.03 14.02
C LEU A 216 -16.17 6.94 14.91
N ASP A 217 -16.48 7.28 16.17
CA ASP A 217 -17.19 6.41 17.14
C ASP A 217 -18.70 6.34 16.87
N GLN A 218 -19.05 5.85 15.67
CA GLN A 218 -20.44 5.66 15.23
C GLN A 218 -20.64 4.23 14.71
N SER A 219 -21.79 3.62 14.98
CA SER A 219 -22.01 2.18 14.76
C SER A 219 -21.91 1.75 13.29
N TYR A 220 -22.23 2.67 12.38
CA TYR A 220 -22.11 2.47 10.93
C TYR A 220 -20.69 2.69 10.40
N ALA A 221 -19.77 3.26 11.18
CA ALA A 221 -18.40 3.49 10.74
C ALA A 221 -17.64 2.16 10.65
N TRP A 222 -16.87 1.96 9.59
CA TRP A 222 -16.20 0.69 9.30
C TRP A 222 -14.92 0.50 10.13
N GLY A 223 -14.66 -0.73 10.57
CA GLY A 223 -13.40 -1.14 11.18
C GLY A 223 -13.29 -0.97 12.71
N SER A 224 -12.12 -1.29 13.25
CA SER A 224 -11.70 -0.94 14.62
C SER A 224 -10.89 0.36 14.63
N LYS A 225 -10.63 0.91 15.81
CA LYS A 225 -9.76 2.08 16.00
C LYS A 225 -8.29 1.75 16.25
N PHE A 226 -7.87 0.49 16.08
CA PHE A 226 -6.56 0.01 16.55
C PHE A 226 -5.37 0.88 16.07
N LEU A 227 -5.29 1.22 14.78
CA LEU A 227 -4.21 2.03 14.20
C LEU A 227 -4.29 3.53 14.51
N VAL A 228 -5.32 3.99 15.23
CA VAL A 228 -5.42 5.38 15.72
C VAL A 228 -5.19 5.47 17.22
N ILE A 229 -4.92 4.35 17.91
CA ILE A 229 -4.50 4.38 19.30
C ILE A 229 -3.08 4.97 19.39
N PRO A 230 -2.80 5.95 20.27
CA PRO A 230 -1.50 6.63 20.34
C PRO A 230 -0.30 5.70 20.50
N GLU A 231 -0.42 4.66 21.33
CA GLU A 231 0.62 3.64 21.50
C GLU A 231 0.92 2.90 20.19
N VAL A 232 -0.12 2.56 19.43
CA VAL A 232 0.01 1.88 18.14
C VAL A 232 0.69 2.78 17.11
N GLN A 233 0.45 4.08 17.17
CA GLN A 233 1.11 5.06 16.30
C GLN A 233 2.62 5.15 16.55
N ASN A 234 3.09 4.77 17.73
CA ASN A 234 4.50 4.80 18.07
C ASN A 234 5.26 3.55 17.61
N MET A 235 4.56 2.46 17.27
CA MET A 235 5.16 1.22 16.78
C MET A 235 5.03 1.04 15.27
N THR A 236 5.88 0.18 14.71
CA THR A 236 5.83 -0.15 13.28
C THR A 236 4.77 -1.21 13.00
N VAL A 237 3.82 -0.92 12.11
CA VAL A 237 2.75 -1.86 11.74
C VAL A 237 2.89 -2.28 10.28
N LEU A 238 3.11 -3.57 10.07
CA LEU A 238 3.16 -4.16 8.73
C LEU A 238 1.74 -4.55 8.32
N THR A 239 1.29 -4.11 7.14
CA THR A 239 -0.05 -4.42 6.63
C THR A 239 0.02 -4.94 5.19
N VAL A 240 -1.05 -5.52 4.68
CA VAL A 240 -1.13 -5.86 3.24
C VAL A 240 -1.43 -4.64 2.36
N GLU A 241 -1.97 -3.58 2.95
CA GLU A 241 -2.24 -2.28 2.33
C GLU A 241 -2.17 -1.18 3.40
N ARG A 242 -1.33 -0.17 3.21
CA ARG A 242 -1.06 0.92 4.16
C ARG A 242 -1.78 2.19 3.77
N ARG A 243 -1.88 3.11 4.74
CA ARG A 243 -2.25 4.50 4.45
C ARG A 243 -1.14 5.15 3.61
N PRO A 244 -1.47 5.85 2.51
CA PRO A 244 -0.46 6.51 1.67
C PRO A 244 0.48 7.46 2.44
N CYS A 245 -0.05 8.24 3.39
CA CYS A 245 0.69 9.23 4.19
C CYS A 245 0.90 8.78 5.66
N GLY A 246 0.82 7.47 5.97
CA GLY A 246 1.13 6.96 7.32
C GLY A 246 2.64 6.71 7.49
N ASP A 247 3.23 7.23 8.56
CA ASP A 247 4.68 7.14 8.83
C ASP A 247 5.08 5.86 9.57
N ASN A 248 4.14 5.22 10.26
CA ASN A 248 4.38 4.03 11.08
C ASN A 248 3.83 2.74 10.46
N GLU A 249 3.21 2.83 9.27
CA GLU A 249 2.67 1.68 8.54
C GLU A 249 3.48 1.38 7.28
N PHE A 250 3.75 0.10 7.02
CA PHE A 250 4.48 -0.36 5.84
C PHE A 250 3.74 -1.53 5.19
N SER A 251 3.52 -1.47 3.88
CA SER A 251 2.90 -2.61 3.20
C SER A 251 3.90 -3.68 2.84
N ILE A 252 3.52 -4.92 3.12
CA ILE A 252 4.22 -6.13 2.73
C ILE A 252 3.29 -6.98 1.83
N PRO A 253 3.85 -7.85 0.97
CA PRO A 253 3.07 -8.62 0.01
C PRO A 253 1.94 -9.43 0.65
N TYR A 254 0.80 -9.50 -0.04
CA TYR A 254 -0.24 -10.49 0.31
C TYR A 254 0.35 -11.91 0.18
N PRO A 255 -0.04 -12.87 1.04
CA PRO A 255 0.26 -14.27 0.83
C PRO A 255 -0.27 -14.76 -0.53
N THR A 256 0.61 -15.32 -1.35
CA THR A 256 0.29 -15.94 -2.64
C THR A 256 -0.10 -17.41 -2.46
N TYR A 257 -0.33 -18.15 -3.55
CA TYR A 257 -0.56 -19.61 -3.46
C TYR A 257 0.73 -20.44 -3.37
N PHE A 258 1.87 -19.85 -3.77
CA PHE A 258 3.18 -20.52 -3.81
C PHE A 258 4.02 -20.18 -2.57
N HIS A 259 4.39 -21.21 -1.83
CA HIS A 259 5.16 -21.19 -0.59
C HIS A 259 6.22 -22.31 -0.61
N PRO A 260 7.38 -22.06 -1.22
CA PRO A 260 8.40 -23.08 -1.38
C PRO A 260 9.10 -23.40 -0.05
N SER A 261 9.54 -24.65 0.11
CA SER A 261 10.32 -25.09 1.28
C SER A 261 11.79 -24.71 1.20
N ASP A 262 12.31 -24.51 -0.01
CA ASP A 262 13.73 -24.26 -0.27
C ASP A 262 13.97 -23.51 -1.58
N LYS A 263 15.23 -23.11 -1.79
CA LYS A 263 15.66 -22.32 -2.94
C LYS A 263 15.53 -23.06 -4.29
N SER A 264 15.61 -24.39 -4.28
CA SER A 264 15.56 -25.19 -5.52
C SER A 264 14.16 -25.18 -6.13
N GLN A 265 13.10 -25.20 -5.30
CA GLN A 265 11.72 -25.04 -5.77
C GLN A 265 11.49 -23.66 -6.40
N VAL A 266 12.05 -22.61 -5.79
CA VAL A 266 12.02 -21.25 -6.36
C VAL A 266 12.69 -21.20 -7.72
N ALA A 267 13.92 -21.73 -7.84
CA ALA A 267 14.67 -21.75 -9.09
C ALA A 267 13.94 -22.54 -10.19
N THR A 268 13.38 -23.69 -9.83
CA THR A 268 12.56 -24.51 -10.75
C THR A 268 11.33 -23.74 -11.22
N TRP A 269 10.71 -22.96 -10.34
CA TRP A 269 9.51 -22.18 -10.68
C TRP A 269 9.87 -21.01 -11.60
N GLN A 270 10.93 -20.28 -11.26
CA GLN A 270 11.46 -19.20 -12.09
C GLN A 270 11.77 -19.67 -13.51
N GLU A 271 12.37 -20.85 -13.67
CA GLU A 271 12.66 -21.41 -15.00
C GLU A 271 11.40 -21.81 -15.76
N LYS A 272 10.41 -22.40 -15.07
CA LYS A 272 9.12 -22.74 -15.66
C LYS A 272 8.40 -21.50 -16.20
N VAL A 273 8.30 -20.42 -15.42
CA VAL A 273 7.61 -19.19 -15.85
C VAL A 273 8.39 -18.40 -16.89
N ARG A 274 9.73 -18.52 -16.92
CA ARG A 274 10.62 -17.94 -17.92
C ARG A 274 10.41 -18.55 -19.31
N SER A 275 10.35 -19.88 -19.36
CA SER A 275 10.20 -20.66 -20.61
C SER A 275 8.75 -20.79 -21.08
N SER A 276 7.77 -20.30 -20.32
CA SER A 276 6.35 -20.40 -20.66
C SER A 276 5.98 -19.61 -21.91
N GLU A 277 5.26 -20.25 -22.83
CA GLU A 277 4.65 -19.60 -23.99
C GLU A 277 3.55 -18.62 -23.57
N ARG A 278 3.55 -17.43 -24.19
CA ARG A 278 2.62 -16.32 -23.85
C ARG A 278 1.82 -15.89 -25.08
N PRO A 279 0.79 -16.68 -25.48
CA PRO A 279 -0.03 -16.37 -26.65
C PRO A 279 -0.91 -15.14 -26.49
N TRP A 280 -1.19 -14.71 -25.25
CA TRP A 280 -2.03 -13.55 -24.98
C TRP A 280 -1.18 -12.32 -24.73
N LEU A 281 -1.51 -11.21 -25.41
CA LEU A 281 -0.88 -9.92 -25.12
C LEU A 281 -1.18 -9.51 -23.68
N PHE A 282 -2.44 -9.63 -23.26
CA PHE A 282 -2.82 -9.30 -21.90
C PHE A 282 -3.94 -10.18 -21.38
N SER A 283 -4.13 -10.18 -20.07
CA SER A 283 -5.25 -10.84 -19.43
C SER A 283 -5.83 -10.04 -18.29
N PHE A 284 -7.08 -10.38 -17.95
CA PHE A 284 -7.72 -9.88 -16.75
C PHE A 284 -8.42 -11.02 -16.02
N ALA A 285 -8.11 -11.15 -14.72
CA ALA A 285 -8.82 -12.02 -13.79
C ALA A 285 -9.63 -11.15 -12.81
N GLY A 286 -10.96 -11.25 -12.89
CA GLY A 286 -11.83 -10.42 -12.07
C GLY A 286 -13.31 -10.58 -12.40
N GLY A 287 -14.15 -10.13 -11.47
CA GLY A 287 -15.61 -10.10 -11.66
C GLY A 287 -16.11 -8.68 -11.88
N ARG A 288 -17.24 -8.53 -12.57
CA ARG A 288 -17.92 -7.23 -12.73
C ARG A 288 -18.43 -6.71 -11.37
N ARG A 289 -18.56 -5.39 -11.25
CA ARG A 289 -19.29 -4.70 -10.17
C ARG A 289 -20.44 -3.91 -10.80
N PRO A 290 -21.58 -4.54 -11.11
CA PRO A 290 -22.68 -3.90 -11.84
C PRO A 290 -23.31 -2.73 -11.08
N ASP A 291 -23.20 -2.75 -9.76
CA ASP A 291 -23.63 -1.71 -8.83
C ASP A 291 -22.71 -0.48 -8.80
N GLN A 292 -21.53 -0.57 -9.40
CA GLN A 292 -20.50 0.48 -9.43
C GLN A 292 -19.96 0.65 -10.87
N PRO A 293 -20.79 1.06 -11.84
CA PRO A 293 -20.45 1.08 -13.26
C PRO A 293 -19.23 1.95 -13.59
N GLU A 294 -18.96 2.98 -12.80
CA GLU A 294 -17.84 3.92 -12.94
C GLU A 294 -16.46 3.33 -12.60
N MET A 295 -16.41 2.13 -12.01
CA MET A 295 -15.14 1.49 -11.70
C MET A 295 -14.40 1.13 -12.99
N VAL A 296 -13.11 1.49 -13.05
CA VAL A 296 -12.22 1.14 -14.18
C VAL A 296 -12.25 -0.36 -14.49
N ARG A 297 -12.45 -1.19 -13.46
CA ARG A 297 -12.64 -2.64 -13.56
C ARG A 297 -13.69 -3.03 -14.61
N ASN A 298 -14.85 -2.38 -14.66
CA ASN A 298 -15.91 -2.73 -15.61
C ASN A 298 -15.49 -2.39 -17.06
N HIS A 299 -14.90 -1.20 -17.25
CA HIS A 299 -14.35 -0.79 -18.55
C HIS A 299 -13.25 -1.73 -19.06
N LEU A 300 -12.39 -2.23 -18.17
CA LEU A 300 -11.34 -3.19 -18.53
C LEU A 300 -11.91 -4.56 -18.92
N ILE A 301 -12.98 -5.02 -18.25
CA ILE A 301 -13.69 -6.24 -18.65
C ILE A 301 -14.29 -6.07 -20.04
N ASP A 302 -14.98 -4.96 -20.30
CA ASP A 302 -15.61 -4.70 -21.60
C ASP A 302 -14.58 -4.68 -22.73
N GLN A 303 -13.44 -4.01 -22.52
CA GLN A 303 -12.36 -3.97 -23.51
C GLN A 303 -11.68 -5.33 -23.69
N CYS A 304 -11.48 -6.11 -22.62
CA CYS A 304 -10.86 -7.42 -22.70
C CYS A 304 -11.74 -8.42 -23.47
N VAL A 305 -13.06 -8.47 -23.18
CA VAL A 305 -13.99 -9.39 -23.85
C VAL A 305 -14.12 -9.08 -25.35
N GLN A 306 -13.94 -7.82 -25.75
CA GLN A 306 -13.99 -7.38 -27.15
C GLN A 306 -12.67 -7.57 -27.90
N SER A 307 -11.57 -7.87 -27.20
CA SER A 307 -10.24 -8.01 -27.79
C SER A 307 -9.91 -9.48 -28.07
N SER A 308 -9.46 -9.77 -29.29
CA SER A 308 -8.89 -11.08 -29.63
C SER A 308 -7.51 -11.33 -29.02
N ARG A 309 -6.88 -10.29 -28.45
CA ARG A 309 -5.55 -10.34 -27.82
C ARG A 309 -5.61 -10.44 -26.30
N CYS A 310 -6.80 -10.28 -25.71
CA CYS A 310 -7.01 -10.41 -24.28
C CYS A 310 -7.57 -11.78 -23.90
N LYS A 311 -7.04 -12.37 -22.83
CA LYS A 311 -7.70 -13.50 -22.16
C LYS A 311 -8.45 -13.04 -20.91
N MET A 312 -9.77 -13.15 -20.94
CA MET A 312 -10.61 -12.92 -19.77
C MET A 312 -10.72 -14.20 -18.93
N HIS A 313 -10.60 -14.05 -17.62
CA HIS A 313 -10.95 -15.07 -16.63
C HIS A 313 -11.96 -14.47 -15.65
N GLU A 314 -13.23 -14.78 -15.87
CA GLU A 314 -14.34 -14.15 -15.15
C GLU A 314 -14.54 -14.77 -13.76
N CYS A 315 -14.44 -13.93 -12.73
CA CYS A 315 -14.76 -14.30 -11.35
C CYS A 315 -16.25 -14.06 -11.09
N GLN A 316 -17.11 -15.05 -11.33
CA GLN A 316 -18.53 -14.95 -10.97
C GLN A 316 -18.76 -15.31 -9.50
N THR A 317 -19.61 -14.55 -8.81
CA THR A 317 -20.04 -14.86 -7.44
C THR A 317 -20.78 -16.20 -7.41
N GLY A 318 -20.29 -17.16 -6.63
CA GLY A 318 -20.85 -18.53 -6.57
C GLY A 318 -20.42 -19.46 -7.72
N GLY A 319 -19.58 -18.99 -8.64
CA GLY A 319 -18.96 -19.81 -9.69
C GLY A 319 -17.61 -20.40 -9.26
N VAL A 320 -17.21 -21.50 -9.92
CA VAL A 320 -15.93 -22.20 -9.69
C VAL A 320 -14.72 -21.42 -10.26
N GLY A 321 -14.96 -20.43 -11.13
CA GLY A 321 -13.95 -19.77 -11.98
C GLY A 321 -12.68 -19.31 -11.25
N CYS A 322 -12.82 -18.38 -10.29
CA CYS A 322 -11.66 -17.80 -9.58
C CYS A 322 -11.22 -18.56 -8.33
N ASN A 323 -11.82 -19.71 -8.06
CA ASN A 323 -11.38 -20.60 -7.00
C ASN A 323 -10.34 -21.63 -7.49
N SER A 324 -10.16 -21.74 -8.81
CA SER A 324 -9.16 -22.63 -9.41
C SER A 324 -7.81 -21.92 -9.50
N THR A 325 -6.88 -22.35 -8.64
CA THR A 325 -5.52 -21.80 -8.61
C THR A 325 -4.76 -22.18 -9.88
N SER A 326 -4.93 -23.41 -10.36
CA SER A 326 -4.25 -23.88 -11.57
C SER A 326 -4.66 -23.06 -12.81
N ASN A 327 -5.96 -22.78 -12.99
CA ASN A 327 -6.45 -21.96 -14.09
C ASN A 327 -5.99 -20.51 -13.99
N LEU A 328 -5.96 -19.94 -12.78
CA LEU A 328 -5.47 -18.58 -12.56
C LEU A 328 -3.97 -18.46 -12.88
N MET A 329 -3.16 -19.41 -12.42
CA MET A 329 -1.73 -19.45 -12.74
C MET A 329 -1.50 -19.66 -14.23
N LYS A 330 -2.25 -20.56 -14.87
CA LYS A 330 -2.18 -20.80 -16.32
C LYS A 330 -2.44 -19.52 -17.11
N LEU A 331 -3.50 -18.79 -16.76
CA LEU A 331 -3.84 -17.51 -17.38
C LEU A 331 -2.67 -16.53 -17.35
N PHE A 332 -2.10 -16.30 -16.16
CA PHE A 332 -1.03 -15.34 -15.99
C PHE A 332 0.29 -15.80 -16.63
N MET A 333 0.59 -17.10 -16.58
CA MET A 333 1.76 -17.67 -17.27
C MET A 333 1.67 -17.55 -18.80
N GLN A 334 0.45 -17.58 -19.35
CA GLN A 334 0.20 -17.45 -20.80
C GLN A 334 0.01 -16.00 -21.27
N SER A 335 0.12 -15.01 -20.38
CA SER A 335 -0.09 -13.59 -20.69
C SER A 335 1.21 -12.81 -20.64
N GLN A 336 1.42 -11.86 -21.54
CA GLN A 336 2.57 -10.96 -21.43
C GLN A 336 2.35 -9.92 -20.33
N PHE A 337 1.16 -9.32 -20.30
CA PHE A 337 0.74 -8.30 -19.35
C PHE A 337 -0.51 -8.73 -18.55
N CYS A 338 -0.58 -8.35 -17.28
CA CYS A 338 -1.71 -8.69 -16.41
C CYS A 338 -2.33 -7.43 -15.84
N LEU A 339 -3.61 -7.20 -16.14
CA LEU A 339 -4.32 -6.00 -15.72
C LEU A 339 -4.62 -6.04 -14.21
N GLN A 340 -4.08 -5.07 -13.48
CA GLN A 340 -4.20 -4.95 -12.02
C GLN A 340 -4.87 -3.62 -11.60
N PRO A 341 -6.15 -3.38 -11.94
CA PRO A 341 -6.88 -2.23 -11.43
C PRO A 341 -7.07 -2.28 -9.91
N PRO A 342 -7.48 -1.19 -9.25
CA PRO A 342 -7.97 -1.27 -7.87
C PRO A 342 -9.11 -2.28 -7.68
N GLY A 343 -9.33 -2.70 -6.44
CA GLY A 343 -10.47 -3.51 -6.04
C GLY A 343 -11.41 -2.76 -5.12
N ASP A 344 -11.89 -3.46 -4.09
CA ASP A 344 -12.66 -2.82 -3.03
C ASP A 344 -11.78 -1.83 -2.23
N THR A 345 -10.46 -2.06 -2.24
CA THR A 345 -9.41 -1.14 -1.80
C THR A 345 -8.34 -0.96 -2.89
N ARG A 346 -7.23 -0.26 -2.62
CA ARG A 346 -6.26 0.12 -3.65
C ARG A 346 -5.41 -1.04 -4.15
N ALA A 347 -4.99 -1.95 -3.27
CA ALA A 347 -4.15 -3.09 -3.59
C ALA A 347 -4.90 -4.41 -3.50
N ARG A 348 -4.35 -5.47 -4.12
CA ARG A 348 -4.98 -6.80 -4.19
C ARG A 348 -3.93 -7.89 -4.28
N ARG A 349 -4.23 -9.06 -3.70
CA ARG A 349 -3.38 -10.27 -3.82
C ARG A 349 -3.01 -10.62 -5.26
N SER A 350 -3.94 -10.46 -6.21
CA SER A 350 -3.73 -10.79 -7.63
C SER A 350 -2.50 -10.12 -8.25
N ILE A 351 -2.06 -8.97 -7.73
CA ILE A 351 -0.80 -8.32 -8.13
C ILE A 351 0.35 -9.31 -7.97
N PHE A 352 0.52 -9.85 -6.76
CA PHE A 352 1.59 -10.78 -6.42
C PHE A 352 1.43 -12.12 -7.10
N ASP A 353 0.21 -12.67 -7.19
CA ASP A 353 -0.05 -13.91 -7.93
C ASP A 353 0.36 -13.78 -9.42
N SER A 354 0.06 -12.64 -10.06
CA SER A 354 0.46 -12.41 -11.46
C SER A 354 1.98 -12.26 -11.62
N MET A 355 2.65 -11.64 -10.66
CA MET A 355 4.11 -11.51 -10.64
C MET A 355 4.80 -12.86 -10.39
N VAL A 356 4.24 -13.70 -9.52
CA VAL A 356 4.70 -15.08 -9.31
C VAL A 356 4.61 -15.90 -10.60
N ALA A 357 3.60 -15.66 -11.44
CA ALA A 357 3.46 -16.28 -12.76
C ALA A 357 4.36 -15.63 -13.86
N GLY A 358 5.22 -14.68 -13.51
CA GLY A 358 6.09 -13.96 -14.45
C GLY A 358 5.34 -13.02 -15.39
N CYS A 359 4.10 -12.65 -15.08
CA CYS A 359 3.34 -11.71 -15.89
C CYS A 359 3.69 -10.27 -15.52
N VAL A 360 3.86 -9.38 -16.51
CA VAL A 360 4.17 -7.97 -16.27
C VAL A 360 2.91 -7.25 -15.76
N PRO A 361 2.86 -6.76 -14.51
CA PRO A 361 1.67 -6.11 -13.99
C PRO A 361 1.41 -4.75 -14.67
N VAL A 362 0.14 -4.49 -14.97
CA VAL A 362 -0.36 -3.20 -15.47
C VAL A 362 -1.18 -2.55 -14.37
N PHE A 363 -0.67 -1.49 -13.77
CA PHE A 363 -1.32 -0.77 -12.68
C PHE A 363 -2.14 0.40 -13.18
N PHE A 364 -3.28 0.64 -12.52
CA PHE A 364 -4.19 1.73 -12.86
C PHE A 364 -4.28 2.83 -11.80
N HIS A 365 -3.61 2.63 -10.67
CA HIS A 365 -3.52 3.59 -9.59
C HIS A 365 -2.16 3.47 -8.89
N ASN A 366 -1.54 4.59 -8.52
CA ASN A 366 -0.22 4.60 -7.88
C ASN A 366 -0.23 3.89 -6.51
N GLU A 367 -1.32 4.04 -5.76
CA GLU A 367 -1.57 3.36 -4.47
C GLU A 367 -1.86 1.87 -4.59
N SER A 368 -1.90 1.29 -5.80
CA SER A 368 -1.99 -0.16 -5.94
C SER A 368 -0.65 -0.87 -5.69
N ALA A 369 0.48 -0.19 -5.90
CA ALA A 369 1.80 -0.79 -5.71
C ALA A 369 2.90 0.20 -5.32
N TYR A 370 3.09 1.29 -6.09
CA TYR A 370 4.28 2.15 -6.06
C TYR A 370 4.51 2.87 -4.74
N VAL A 371 3.43 3.28 -4.06
CA VAL A 371 3.53 3.86 -2.72
C VAL A 371 3.33 2.83 -1.62
N GLN A 372 2.78 1.64 -1.90
CA GLN A 372 2.49 0.63 -0.89
C GLN A 372 3.75 -0.17 -0.53
N TYR A 373 4.35 -0.85 -1.52
CA TYR A 373 5.31 -1.94 -1.30
C TYR A 373 6.77 -1.51 -1.49
N ARG A 374 7.14 -0.33 -0.95
CA ARG A 374 8.47 0.28 -1.18
C ARG A 374 9.67 -0.55 -0.71
N TRP A 375 9.46 -1.53 0.17
CA TRP A 375 10.51 -2.47 0.60
C TRP A 375 10.67 -3.67 -0.33
N HIS A 376 9.62 -4.03 -1.07
CA HIS A 376 9.56 -5.26 -1.87
C HIS A 376 9.58 -5.00 -3.38
N LEU A 377 9.19 -3.80 -3.80
CA LEU A 377 9.18 -3.37 -5.19
C LEU A 377 10.21 -2.26 -5.40
N PRO A 378 10.97 -2.31 -6.50
CA PRO A 378 11.99 -1.32 -6.81
C PRO A 378 11.34 0.00 -7.27
N ARG A 379 12.08 1.11 -7.21
CA ARG A 379 11.55 2.46 -7.49
C ARG A 379 11.46 2.79 -8.98
N ASP A 380 12.24 2.10 -9.79
CA ASP A 380 12.23 2.11 -11.25
C ASP A 380 11.05 1.29 -11.79
N PHE A 381 9.84 1.80 -11.57
CA PHE A 381 8.59 1.10 -11.85
C PHE A 381 8.44 0.66 -13.32
N GLU A 382 8.97 1.45 -14.26
CA GLU A 382 8.95 1.18 -15.70
C GLU A 382 9.79 -0.06 -16.10
N ASN A 383 10.68 -0.54 -15.22
CA ASN A 383 11.48 -1.72 -15.49
C ASN A 383 10.73 -3.03 -15.24
N PHE A 384 9.60 -3.02 -14.53
CA PHE A 384 8.86 -4.25 -14.22
C PHE A 384 7.34 -4.13 -14.40
N SER A 385 6.82 -2.94 -14.69
CA SER A 385 5.38 -2.70 -14.75
C SER A 385 5.00 -1.63 -15.77
N VAL A 386 3.73 -1.62 -16.16
CA VAL A 386 3.13 -0.56 -16.97
C VAL A 386 2.14 0.22 -16.13
N TYR A 387 2.13 1.55 -16.24
CA TYR A 387 1.13 2.39 -15.61
C TYR A 387 0.17 2.99 -16.63
N ILE A 388 -1.14 2.83 -16.42
CA ILE A 388 -2.18 3.44 -17.25
C ILE A 388 -3.16 4.15 -16.33
N TRP A 389 -3.30 5.47 -16.45
CA TRP A 389 -4.16 6.22 -15.55
C TRP A 389 -5.63 5.81 -15.71
N GLU A 390 -6.28 5.40 -14.61
CA GLU A 390 -7.63 4.83 -14.65
C GLU A 390 -8.68 5.74 -15.29
N ASP A 391 -8.57 7.05 -15.12
CA ASP A 391 -9.57 8.00 -15.63
C ASP A 391 -9.48 8.16 -17.16
N GLU A 392 -8.31 7.95 -17.77
CA GLU A 392 -8.19 7.89 -19.25
C GLU A 392 -8.89 6.66 -19.82
N VAL A 393 -8.86 5.54 -19.10
CA VAL A 393 -9.57 4.31 -19.48
C VAL A 393 -11.08 4.49 -19.34
N LYS A 394 -11.54 5.03 -18.20
CA LYS A 394 -12.96 5.29 -17.93
C LYS A 394 -13.58 6.24 -18.95
N THR A 395 -12.83 7.27 -19.36
CA THR A 395 -13.26 8.25 -20.36
C THR A 395 -13.12 7.77 -21.81
N GLY A 396 -12.57 6.57 -22.03
CA GLY A 396 -12.34 6.00 -23.37
C GLY A 396 -11.21 6.68 -24.16
N ARG A 397 -10.45 7.60 -23.54
CA ARG A 397 -9.32 8.30 -24.17
C ARG A 397 -8.12 7.39 -24.40
N VAL A 398 -7.96 6.37 -23.56
CA VAL A 398 -6.89 5.36 -23.68
C VAL A 398 -7.48 3.96 -23.62
N ARG A 399 -7.12 3.12 -24.60
CA ARG A 399 -7.34 1.67 -24.54
C ARG A 399 -6.05 1.00 -24.06
N PRO A 400 -6.07 0.13 -23.03
CA PRO A 400 -4.88 -0.56 -22.57
C PRO A 400 -4.16 -1.33 -23.68
N GLU A 401 -4.89 -2.00 -24.57
CA GLU A 401 -4.30 -2.71 -25.69
C GLU A 401 -3.37 -1.83 -26.54
N ASP A 402 -3.78 -0.60 -26.86
CA ASP A 402 -2.98 0.35 -27.66
C ASP A 402 -1.72 0.81 -26.94
N VAL A 403 -1.73 0.85 -25.61
CA VAL A 403 -0.55 1.18 -24.80
C VAL A 403 0.41 0.00 -24.79
N LEU A 404 -0.12 -1.21 -24.56
CA LEU A 404 0.68 -2.42 -24.44
C LEU A 404 1.34 -2.83 -25.76
N LEU A 405 0.69 -2.57 -26.90
CA LEU A 405 1.28 -2.80 -28.23
C LEU A 405 2.48 -1.90 -28.56
N ARG A 406 2.76 -0.85 -27.77
CA ARG A 406 3.92 0.04 -27.99
C ARG A 406 5.22 -0.56 -27.46
N TYR A 407 5.15 -1.58 -26.63
CA TYR A 407 6.31 -2.24 -26.07
C TYR A 407 6.84 -3.27 -27.07
N SER A 408 8.15 -3.23 -27.36
CA SER A 408 8.80 -4.26 -28.15
C SER A 408 8.86 -5.58 -27.39
N ASP A 409 8.89 -6.71 -28.10
CA ASP A 409 9.05 -8.04 -27.48
C ASP A 409 10.30 -8.12 -26.60
N GLU A 410 11.38 -7.44 -27.00
CA GLU A 410 12.60 -7.32 -26.21
C GLU A 410 12.34 -6.62 -24.87
N LYS A 411 11.68 -5.45 -24.88
CA LYS A 411 11.36 -4.73 -23.64
C LYS A 411 10.43 -5.54 -22.75
N VAL A 412 9.43 -6.22 -23.31
CA VAL A 412 8.53 -7.09 -22.53
C VAL A 412 9.31 -8.24 -21.88
N ARG A 413 10.28 -8.84 -22.58
CA ARG A 413 11.14 -9.90 -22.04
C ARG A 413 12.04 -9.37 -20.91
N GLU A 414 12.60 -8.17 -21.04
CA GLU A 414 13.36 -7.52 -19.96
C GLU A 414 12.49 -7.28 -18.73
N MET A 415 11.30 -6.71 -18.92
CA MET A 415 10.36 -6.46 -17.82
C MET A 415 9.94 -7.75 -17.11
N ARG A 416 9.70 -8.81 -17.89
CA ARG A 416 9.41 -10.14 -17.37
C ARG A 416 10.57 -10.70 -16.54
N GLU A 417 11.81 -10.59 -17.01
CA GLU A 417 12.96 -11.06 -16.23
C GLU A 417 13.13 -10.26 -14.93
N ALA A 418 12.83 -8.95 -14.93
CA ALA A 418 12.79 -8.16 -13.71
C ALA A 418 11.73 -8.70 -12.72
N VAL A 419 10.52 -9.00 -13.20
CA VAL A 419 9.45 -9.63 -12.39
C VAL A 419 9.87 -10.99 -11.85
N ILE A 420 10.41 -11.88 -12.68
CA ILE A 420 10.82 -13.24 -12.29
C ILE A 420 11.92 -13.20 -11.21
N LYS A 421 12.88 -12.28 -11.33
CA LYS A 421 13.94 -12.09 -10.32
C LYS A 421 13.40 -11.68 -8.95
N MET A 422 12.26 -10.99 -8.88
CA MET A 422 11.64 -10.54 -7.63
C MET A 422 10.82 -11.62 -6.93
N ILE A 423 10.44 -12.72 -7.60
CA ILE A 423 9.60 -13.79 -7.04
C ILE A 423 9.98 -14.20 -5.61
N PRO A 424 11.25 -14.50 -5.26
CA PRO A 424 11.60 -14.95 -3.91
C PRO A 424 11.19 -13.93 -2.83
N THR A 425 11.38 -12.63 -3.10
CA THR A 425 11.10 -11.53 -2.16
C THR A 425 9.62 -11.10 -2.10
N LEU A 426 8.76 -11.72 -2.91
CA LEU A 426 7.31 -11.47 -2.96
C LEU A 426 6.48 -12.61 -2.35
N ILE A 427 7.11 -13.76 -2.09
CA ILE A 427 6.46 -14.94 -1.51
C ILE A 427 7.01 -15.21 -0.10
N TYR A 428 6.28 -16.00 0.68
CA TYR A 428 6.70 -16.43 2.01
C TYR A 428 7.18 -17.89 1.94
N LYS A 429 8.35 -18.19 2.49
CA LYS A 429 8.85 -19.56 2.61
C LYS A 429 7.88 -20.39 3.47
N ASP A 430 7.79 -21.69 3.20
CA ASP A 430 7.02 -22.59 4.05
C ASP A 430 7.60 -22.65 5.47
N PRO A 431 6.89 -22.14 6.51
CA PRO A 431 7.40 -22.07 7.87
C PRO A 431 7.41 -23.44 8.57
N ARG A 432 7.17 -24.55 7.87
CA ARG A 432 7.31 -25.91 8.42
C ARG A 432 8.70 -26.48 8.18
N TYR A 433 9.52 -25.84 7.33
CA TYR A 433 10.84 -26.31 6.94
C TYR A 433 11.96 -25.33 7.35
N THR A 434 13.04 -25.87 7.91
CA THR A 434 14.20 -25.10 8.40
C THR A 434 15.42 -25.15 7.47
N SER A 435 15.31 -25.84 6.31
CA SER A 435 16.39 -26.08 5.34
C SER A 435 16.89 -24.79 4.65
N GLU A 436 17.78 -24.92 3.65
CA GLU A 436 18.52 -23.83 2.99
C GLU A 436 17.76 -22.51 2.87
N LYS A 437 18.37 -21.43 3.39
CA LYS A 437 17.76 -20.11 3.52
C LYS A 437 17.88 -19.36 2.20
N PHE A 438 16.75 -18.97 1.62
CA PHE A 438 16.69 -17.89 0.64
C PHE A 438 15.96 -16.70 1.29
N ILE A 439 16.21 -15.50 0.79
CA ILE A 439 15.56 -14.28 1.29
C ILE A 439 14.13 -14.26 0.74
N ASP A 440 13.16 -14.39 1.64
CA ASP A 440 11.73 -14.33 1.32
C ASP A 440 11.11 -12.97 1.69
N ALA A 441 9.80 -12.80 1.46
CA ALA A 441 9.08 -11.58 1.86
C ALA A 441 9.14 -11.32 3.38
N PHE A 442 9.19 -12.37 4.21
CA PHE A 442 9.37 -12.18 5.65
C PHE A 442 10.74 -11.57 5.96
N ASP A 443 11.82 -12.08 5.35
CA ASP A 443 13.18 -11.59 5.59
C ASP A 443 13.34 -10.11 5.16
N VAL A 444 12.77 -9.74 4.00
CA VAL A 444 12.75 -8.34 3.52
C VAL A 444 12.02 -7.43 4.51
N ALA A 445 10.85 -7.86 4.99
CA ALA A 445 10.05 -7.09 5.93
C ALA A 445 10.75 -6.90 7.29
N VAL A 446 11.32 -7.97 7.84
CA VAL A 446 12.07 -7.92 9.10
C VAL A 446 13.30 -7.03 8.98
N ASN A 447 14.04 -7.13 7.88
CA ASN A 447 15.17 -6.23 7.64
C ASN A 447 14.72 -4.76 7.49
N GLY A 448 13.58 -4.50 6.84
CA GLY A 448 12.97 -3.17 6.77
C GLY A 448 12.65 -2.58 8.14
N VAL A 449 12.09 -3.39 9.04
CA VAL A 449 11.84 -3.01 10.44
C VAL A 449 13.15 -2.68 11.16
N LEU A 450 14.14 -3.58 11.13
CA LEU A 450 15.42 -3.37 11.82
C LEU A 450 16.12 -2.09 11.33
N GLN A 451 16.11 -1.83 10.02
CA GLN A 451 16.68 -0.61 9.45
C GLN A 451 15.94 0.65 9.89
N ARG A 452 14.59 0.61 9.95
CA ARG A 452 13.78 1.73 10.43
C ARG A 452 14.12 2.04 11.89
N VAL A 453 14.03 1.02 12.75
CA VAL A 453 14.27 1.17 14.18
C VAL A 453 15.68 1.69 14.43
N SER A 454 16.69 1.16 13.73
CA SER A 454 18.06 1.66 13.80
C SER A 454 18.19 3.14 13.42
N ARG A 455 17.53 3.59 12.33
CA ARG A 455 17.56 5.00 11.90
C ARG A 455 16.90 5.93 12.90
N ASP A 456 15.76 5.54 13.44
CA ASP A 456 15.01 6.33 14.42
C ASP A 456 15.83 6.57 15.71
N PHE A 457 16.80 5.69 16.01
CA PHE A 457 17.73 5.83 17.14
C PHE A 457 19.11 6.38 16.78
N SER A 458 19.48 6.44 15.49
CA SER A 458 20.81 6.91 15.03
C SER A 458 20.82 8.36 14.53
N GLN A 459 19.65 8.97 14.29
CA GLN A 459 19.54 10.34 13.78
C GLN A 459 18.81 11.23 14.81
N PRO A 460 19.24 12.49 15.05
CA PRO A 460 18.38 13.51 15.64
C PRO A 460 17.14 13.64 14.75
N ILE A 461 15.95 13.73 15.35
CA ILE A 461 14.66 13.85 14.65
C ILE A 461 14.80 14.84 13.48
N PRO A 462 14.74 14.39 12.21
CA PRO A 462 14.77 15.32 11.09
C PRO A 462 13.52 16.19 11.19
N LEU A 463 13.68 17.50 11.03
CA LEU A 463 12.54 18.36 10.69
C LEU A 463 11.84 17.73 9.47
N PRO A 464 10.49 17.70 9.44
CA PRO A 464 9.75 17.09 8.36
C PRO A 464 10.27 17.66 7.05
N SER A 465 10.77 16.77 6.18
CA SER A 465 11.07 17.13 4.80
C SER A 465 9.78 17.69 4.18
N PRO A 466 9.87 18.60 3.20
CA PRO A 466 8.70 19.01 2.44
C PRO A 466 8.21 17.80 1.64
N SER A 467 7.44 16.95 2.30
CA SER A 467 6.64 15.91 1.69
C SER A 467 5.75 16.57 0.66
N PHE A 468 5.56 15.87 -0.46
CA PHE A 468 4.42 16.06 -1.34
C PHE A 468 3.21 16.48 -0.49
N VAL A 469 2.65 17.65 -0.77
CA VAL A 469 1.47 18.16 -0.06
C VAL A 469 0.39 17.08 -0.14
N CYS A 470 0.19 16.33 0.94
CA CYS A 470 -0.94 15.42 1.07
C CYS A 470 -2.17 16.32 1.24
N LEU A 471 -2.78 16.71 0.12
CA LEU A 471 -4.12 17.27 0.15
C LEU A 471 -5.05 16.17 0.70
N PRO A 472 -5.78 16.42 1.81
CA PRO A 472 -6.77 15.48 2.27
C PRO A 472 -7.79 15.26 1.14
N LEU A 473 -8.04 14.00 0.80
CA LEU A 473 -9.19 13.63 -0.04
C LEU A 473 -10.44 14.17 0.65
N ARG A 474 -10.98 15.29 0.17
CA ARG A 474 -12.35 15.67 0.47
C ARG A 474 -13.24 14.59 -0.14
N PHE A 475 -13.90 13.81 0.71
CA PHE A 475 -15.09 13.09 0.30
C PHE A 475 -16.06 14.11 -0.34
N PRO A 476 -16.69 13.81 -1.48
CA PRO A 476 -17.68 14.70 -2.05
C PRO A 476 -18.87 14.79 -1.09
N SER A 477 -18.90 15.86 -0.30
CA SER A 477 -20.02 16.22 0.57
C SER A 477 -21.15 16.83 -0.26
N THR A 478 -21.75 16.04 -1.16
CA THR A 478 -23.07 16.27 -1.75
C THR A 478 -23.64 14.95 -2.27
N LEU A 479 -23.98 14.03 -1.37
CA LEU A 479 -25.05 13.07 -1.66
C LEU A 479 -26.33 13.66 -1.07
N SER A 480 -27.21 14.11 -1.97
CA SER A 480 -28.57 14.48 -1.63
C SER A 480 -29.23 13.35 -0.81
N LEU A 481 -29.77 13.72 0.36
CA LEU A 481 -30.55 12.88 1.27
C LEU A 481 -31.77 12.21 0.61
N SER A 482 -32.13 12.60 -0.62
CA SER A 482 -33.19 11.94 -1.39
C SER A 482 -32.78 10.61 -2.05
N SER A 483 -31.50 10.20 -1.99
CA SER A 483 -31.03 8.93 -2.58
C SER A 483 -30.68 7.83 -1.56
N LEU A 484 -30.84 8.09 -0.26
CA LEU A 484 -30.54 7.11 0.79
C LEU A 484 -31.73 6.20 1.13
N ASP A 485 -32.96 6.64 0.88
CA ASP A 485 -34.17 5.92 1.33
C ASP A 485 -34.54 4.72 0.44
N SER A 486 -34.06 4.69 -0.81
CA SER A 486 -34.21 3.53 -1.70
C SER A 486 -33.10 2.47 -1.53
N ARG A 487 -31.99 2.80 -0.84
CA ARG A 487 -30.82 1.90 -0.67
C ARG A 487 -30.96 0.89 0.47
N LEU A 488 -31.87 1.13 1.41
CA LEU A 488 -32.10 0.19 2.53
C LEU A 488 -33.11 -0.91 2.21
N ARG A 489 -33.91 -0.79 1.15
CA ARG A 489 -34.94 -1.79 0.80
C ARG A 489 -34.48 -2.87 -0.19
N SER A 490 -33.46 -2.62 -1.02
CA SER A 490 -32.98 -3.63 -1.97
C SER A 490 -32.01 -4.66 -1.37
N PHE A 491 -31.50 -4.44 -0.16
CA PHE A 491 -30.62 -5.37 0.56
C PHE A 491 -31.36 -6.57 1.18
N PHE A 492 -32.69 -6.60 1.17
CA PHE A 492 -33.50 -7.62 1.85
C PHE A 492 -34.24 -8.61 0.95
N SER A 493 -33.91 -8.68 -0.35
CA SER A 493 -34.50 -9.71 -1.20
C SER A 493 -33.42 -10.45 -1.98
N HIS A 494 -33.60 -11.77 -2.07
CA HIS A 494 -32.81 -12.80 -2.78
C HIS A 494 -32.02 -13.75 -1.86
N SER A 495 -32.79 -14.54 -1.10
CA SER A 495 -32.42 -15.92 -0.72
C SER A 495 -33.32 -16.90 -1.52
N PRO A 496 -32.86 -18.09 -1.92
CA PRO A 496 -33.72 -19.07 -2.60
C PRO A 496 -34.64 -19.79 -1.61
N SER A 497 -35.93 -19.78 -1.96
CA SER A 497 -37.01 -20.73 -1.65
C SER A 497 -37.17 -21.30 -0.23
N ASP A 498 -38.27 -20.94 0.42
CA ASP A 498 -39.19 -21.95 0.96
C ASP A 498 -40.66 -21.51 0.93
N LYS A 499 -41.55 -22.49 0.73
CA LYS A 499 -42.96 -22.35 0.36
C LYS A 499 -43.90 -21.98 1.53
N GLN A 500 -44.88 -21.12 1.21
CA GLN A 500 -46.32 -21.26 1.56
C GLN A 500 -46.84 -20.84 2.95
N ARG A 501 -47.44 -19.62 3.08
CA ARG A 501 -48.81 -19.39 3.61
C ARG A 501 -49.30 -17.91 3.59
N SER A 502 -50.50 -17.73 3.02
CA SER A 502 -51.61 -16.77 3.31
C SER A 502 -51.33 -15.26 3.49
N ARG A 503 -51.80 -14.40 2.58
CA ARG A 503 -53.13 -13.73 2.44
C ARG A 503 -53.27 -12.40 3.20
N ASN A 504 -53.65 -11.38 2.40
CA ASN A 504 -54.46 -10.19 2.68
C ASN A 504 -53.91 -9.10 3.61
N ALA A 505 -53.60 -7.93 3.03
CA ALA A 505 -54.32 -6.68 3.31
C ALA A 505 -53.94 -5.58 2.30
N GLN A 506 -54.97 -5.05 1.67
CA GLN A 506 -55.01 -3.91 0.76
C GLN A 506 -55.71 -2.77 1.52
N ILE A 507 -55.26 -1.52 1.38
CA ILE A 507 -55.88 -0.21 1.74
C ILE A 507 -54.68 0.78 1.84
N SER A 508 -54.69 2.05 1.42
CA SER A 508 -55.51 2.92 0.57
C SER A 508 -54.65 4.18 0.36
N ARG A 509 -54.86 4.86 -0.76
CA ARG A 509 -54.26 6.13 -1.19
C ARG A 509 -54.84 7.33 -0.43
N ASP A 510 -54.05 8.40 -0.27
CA ASP A 510 -54.47 9.79 -0.58
C ASP A 510 -53.25 10.77 -0.66
N PRO A 511 -53.38 12.01 -1.22
CA PRO A 511 -52.38 12.66 -2.07
C PRO A 511 -51.94 14.06 -1.54
N PHE A 512 -51.23 14.83 -2.38
CA PHE A 512 -50.79 16.25 -2.26
C PHE A 512 -49.42 16.51 -1.60
N PHE A 513 -48.38 16.81 -2.39
CA PHE A 513 -48.06 18.14 -2.95
C PHE A 513 -46.86 18.05 -3.92
N ARG A 514 -47.04 18.60 -5.13
CA ARG A 514 -45.97 18.93 -6.08
C ARG A 514 -45.61 20.40 -5.91
N THR A 515 -44.32 20.73 -5.81
CA THR A 515 -43.75 21.97 -6.35
C THR A 515 -42.28 21.74 -6.71
N ARG A 516 -41.94 21.87 -8.00
CA ARG A 516 -40.57 22.05 -8.52
C ARG A 516 -40.40 23.54 -8.77
N SER A 517 -39.33 24.15 -8.24
CA SER A 517 -38.86 25.47 -8.68
C SER A 517 -37.57 25.29 -9.48
N THR A 518 -37.62 25.65 -10.76
CA THR A 518 -36.45 25.82 -11.64
C THR A 518 -36.17 27.31 -11.80
N ILE A 519 -34.94 27.74 -11.55
CA ILE A 519 -34.51 29.14 -11.74
C ILE A 519 -34.29 29.41 -13.24
N ASN A 520 -34.80 30.56 -13.69
CA ASN A 520 -34.80 31.01 -15.09
C ASN A 520 -33.39 31.41 -15.59
N PRO A 521 -32.86 30.83 -16.68
CA PRO A 521 -31.51 31.09 -17.22
C PRO A 521 -31.25 32.54 -17.64
N ILE A 522 -32.28 33.35 -17.84
CA ILE A 522 -32.17 34.75 -18.26
C ILE A 522 -31.71 35.66 -17.11
N ILE A 523 -32.04 35.30 -15.85
CA ILE A 523 -31.65 36.06 -14.66
C ILE A 523 -30.17 35.84 -14.33
N TYR A 524 -29.66 34.63 -14.55
CA TYR A 524 -28.24 34.30 -14.34
C TYR A 524 -27.31 35.04 -15.32
N LYS A 525 -27.75 35.21 -16.58
CA LYS A 525 -27.00 35.96 -17.60
C LYS A 525 -26.92 37.46 -17.32
N ARG A 526 -27.98 38.06 -16.75
CA ARG A 526 -27.99 39.48 -16.36
C ARG A 526 -27.10 39.77 -15.14
N LEU A 527 -26.97 38.83 -14.21
CA LEU A 527 -26.08 38.95 -13.06
C LEU A 527 -24.59 38.95 -13.48
N ILE A 528 -24.19 38.18 -14.49
CA ILE A 528 -22.79 38.15 -14.97
C ILE A 528 -22.43 39.41 -15.77
N GLN A 529 -23.38 40.03 -16.48
CA GLN A 529 -23.15 41.28 -17.22
C GLN A 529 -23.00 42.52 -16.32
N SER A 530 -23.65 42.55 -15.15
CA SER A 530 -23.45 43.66 -14.20
C SER A 530 -22.07 43.66 -13.53
N TRP A 531 -21.38 42.52 -13.46
CA TRP A 531 -20.05 42.40 -12.84
C TRP A 531 -18.89 42.77 -13.77
N THR A 532 -19.09 42.73 -15.08
CA THR A 532 -18.04 43.04 -16.08
C THR A 532 -17.88 44.53 -16.35
N THR A 533 -18.80 45.37 -15.88
CA THR A 533 -18.74 46.84 -16.08
C THR A 533 -18.09 47.57 -14.90
N LEU A 534 -17.92 46.92 -13.73
CA LEU A 534 -17.37 47.56 -12.52
C LEU A 534 -15.84 47.47 -12.38
N LEU A 535 -15.15 46.69 -13.22
CA LEU A 535 -13.71 46.37 -13.06
C LEU A 535 -12.82 46.71 -14.26
N GLY A 536 -13.33 47.34 -15.32
CA GLY A 536 -12.48 47.97 -16.36
C GLY A 536 -11.49 47.06 -17.12
N CYS A 537 -11.65 45.73 -17.09
CA CYS A 537 -10.75 44.80 -17.79
C CYS A 537 -11.38 44.29 -19.10
N LYS A 538 -10.79 44.64 -20.25
CA LYS A 538 -11.02 43.94 -21.53
C LYS A 538 -10.22 42.63 -21.53
N PHE A 539 -10.90 41.49 -21.72
CA PHE A 539 -10.25 40.22 -22.05
C PHE A 539 -10.61 39.82 -23.49
N GLU A 540 -9.61 39.77 -24.37
CA GLU A 540 -9.71 39.07 -25.65
C GLU A 540 -9.52 37.56 -25.42
N ALA A 541 -10.29 36.77 -26.16
CA ALA A 541 -10.46 35.34 -25.97
C ALA A 541 -9.26 34.53 -26.48
N LEU A 542 -8.71 33.67 -25.61
CA LEU A 542 -7.95 32.47 -25.98
C LEU A 542 -8.52 31.30 -25.15
N GLY A 543 -8.87 30.22 -25.84
CA GLY A 543 -9.82 29.19 -25.42
C GLY A 543 -9.53 28.43 -24.12
N ASP A 544 -10.62 28.25 -23.37
CA ASP A 544 -11.08 27.11 -22.56
C ASP A 544 -10.17 26.41 -21.53
N TYR A 545 -10.56 26.64 -20.26
CA TYR A 545 -10.33 25.95 -18.97
C TYR A 545 -9.19 26.42 -18.04
N CYS A 546 -9.48 27.50 -17.27
CA CYS A 546 -8.89 27.77 -15.95
C CYS A 546 -9.93 27.59 -14.82
N ARG A 547 -9.59 26.82 -13.77
CA ARG A 547 -10.46 26.53 -12.60
C ARG A 547 -10.49 27.70 -11.59
N PRO A 548 -11.61 27.93 -10.86
CA PRO A 548 -11.79 29.06 -9.91
C PRO A 548 -10.82 29.12 -8.71
N ALA A 549 -10.11 28.02 -8.40
CA ALA A 549 -9.22 27.94 -7.24
C ALA A 549 -7.91 28.76 -7.39
N LEU A 550 -7.48 29.03 -8.62
CA LEU A 550 -6.27 29.83 -8.87
C LEU A 550 -6.47 31.32 -8.60
N VAL A 551 -7.69 31.84 -8.82
CA VAL A 551 -8.02 33.26 -8.64
C VAL A 551 -8.02 33.65 -7.16
N MET A 552 -8.52 32.79 -6.27
CA MET A 552 -8.49 33.03 -4.82
C MET A 552 -7.07 32.95 -4.24
N SER A 553 -6.19 32.13 -4.84
CA SER A 553 -4.80 31.98 -4.39
C SER A 553 -3.96 33.21 -4.78
N LEU A 554 -4.22 33.80 -5.95
CA LEU A 554 -3.59 35.04 -6.40
C LEU A 554 -4.01 36.27 -5.58
N ILE A 555 -5.29 36.36 -5.21
CA ILE A 555 -5.80 37.43 -4.33
C ILE A 555 -5.21 37.31 -2.92
N THR A 556 -5.02 36.09 -2.41
CA THR A 556 -4.41 35.85 -1.09
C THR A 556 -2.90 36.15 -1.09
N MET A 557 -2.18 35.86 -2.18
CA MET A 557 -0.75 36.23 -2.31
C MET A 557 -0.54 37.74 -2.44
N MET A 558 -1.46 38.47 -3.08
CA MET A 558 -1.34 39.93 -3.21
C MET A 558 -1.55 40.67 -1.88
N CYS A 559 -2.30 40.09 -0.94
CA CYS A 559 -2.46 40.67 0.41
C CYS A 559 -1.28 40.37 1.36
N PHE A 560 -0.40 39.41 1.06
CA PHE A 560 0.74 39.07 1.93
C PHE A 560 2.02 39.90 1.66
N ASN A 561 2.07 40.64 0.54
CA ASN A 561 3.25 41.43 0.14
C ASN A 561 3.03 42.95 0.18
N GLY A 562 2.19 43.45 1.09
CA GLY A 562 2.31 44.81 1.61
C GLY A 562 2.16 45.98 0.62
N VAL A 563 1.36 45.85 -0.44
CA VAL A 563 1.03 46.98 -1.34
C VAL A 563 -0.49 47.20 -1.40
N CYS A 564 -1.02 47.96 -0.44
CA CYS A 564 -2.31 48.63 -0.57
C CYS A 564 -2.19 50.03 0.05
N THR A 565 -1.72 51.00 -0.74
CA THR A 565 -1.89 52.42 -0.46
C THR A 565 -3.18 52.90 -1.12
N GLY A 566 -4.19 53.31 -0.34
CA GLY A 566 -5.36 54.01 -0.88
C GLY A 566 -6.61 53.90 -0.03
N ASN A 567 -6.99 55.01 0.60
CA ASN A 567 -8.26 55.23 1.29
C ASN A 567 -9.46 55.04 0.36
N ASN A 568 -10.33 54.08 0.68
CA ASN A 568 -11.75 54.29 0.98
C ASN A 568 -12.50 52.94 1.04
N ASP A 569 -13.54 52.93 1.88
CA ASP A 569 -14.61 51.93 2.02
C ASP A 569 -14.42 50.79 3.03
N SER A 570 -14.45 51.22 4.29
CA SER A 570 -14.67 50.48 5.53
C SER A 570 -16.05 49.82 5.65
N LYS A 571 -16.53 49.10 4.63
CA LYS A 571 -17.77 48.29 4.70
C LYS A 571 -17.59 46.81 4.37
N LEU A 572 -16.39 46.37 4.00
CA LEU A 572 -16.09 44.95 3.74
C LEU A 572 -15.69 44.16 5.00
N PHE A 573 -15.42 44.83 6.12
CA PHE A 573 -14.91 44.19 7.34
C PHE A 573 -16.00 43.73 8.31
N GLU A 574 -17.23 44.26 8.23
CA GLU A 574 -18.32 43.88 9.13
C GLU A 574 -19.06 42.60 8.74
N TYR A 575 -18.93 42.10 7.50
CA TYR A 575 -19.63 40.88 7.07
C TYR A 575 -18.84 39.58 7.30
N MET A 576 -17.54 39.67 7.66
CA MET A 576 -16.71 38.49 7.95
C MET A 576 -16.67 38.10 9.44
N LEU A 577 -17.28 38.89 10.34
CA LEU A 577 -17.31 38.63 11.78
C LEU A 577 -18.60 37.97 12.29
N SER A 578 -19.54 37.58 11.42
CA SER A 578 -20.83 37.00 11.84
C SER A 578 -21.06 35.53 11.47
N LEU A 579 -20.01 34.74 11.24
CA LEU A 579 -20.13 33.28 11.10
C LEU A 579 -19.68 32.60 12.40
N PRO A 580 -20.55 31.81 13.06
CA PRO A 580 -20.28 31.27 14.38
C PRO A 580 -19.24 30.15 14.32
N CYS A 581 -18.04 30.44 14.82
CA CYS A 581 -17.12 29.46 15.37
C CYS A 581 -17.28 29.46 16.90
N ALA A 582 -17.70 28.33 17.48
CA ALA A 582 -17.13 27.70 18.69
C ALA A 582 -18.15 26.81 19.40
N GLY A 583 -17.68 25.63 19.82
CA GLY A 583 -18.44 24.73 20.69
C GLY A 583 -17.63 23.54 21.22
N SER A 584 -16.34 23.74 21.56
CA SER A 584 -15.62 22.84 22.47
C SER A 584 -15.01 23.69 23.58
N SER A 585 -15.62 23.62 24.78
CA SER A 585 -15.06 24.16 26.01
C SER A 585 -14.00 23.21 26.56
N ILE A 586 -12.81 23.73 26.86
CA ILE A 586 -11.86 23.13 27.78
C ILE A 586 -12.01 23.85 29.13
N LYS A 587 -12.40 23.08 30.14
CA LYS A 587 -11.76 23.04 31.46
C LYS A 587 -11.43 21.59 31.74
#